data_AF-A0AAJ2U514-F1
#
_entry.id   AF-A0AAJ2U514-F1
#
_cell.length_a   1.000
_cell.length_b   1.000
_cell.length_c   1.000
_cell.angle_alpha   90.00
_cell.angle_beta   90.00
_cell.angle_gamma   90.00
#
_symmetry.space_group_name_H-M   'P 1'
#
loop_
_entity.id
_entity.type
_entity.pdbx_description
1 polymer ?
#
loop_
_entity_poly.entity_id
_entity_poly.type
_entity_poly.pdbx_seq_one_letter_code
_entity_poly.pdbx_strand_id
1 'polypeptide(L)' 'ATWVDKPVVVDGNIVSSRRPPDLPDYMREFIKVLES' A
#
# COMPACT_ATOMS: atom_id res chain seq x y z
N ALA A 1 5.02 16.23 -8.47
CA ALA A 1 4.18 15.09 -8.02
C ALA A 1 4.38 13.94 -9.00
N THR A 2 4.69 12.74 -8.51
CA THR A 2 4.83 11.55 -9.35
C THR A 2 3.52 10.80 -9.29
N TRP A 3 2.81 10.71 -10.42
CA TRP A 3 1.62 9.88 -10.51
C TRP A 3 2.02 8.42 -10.62
N VAL A 4 1.50 7.58 -9.73
CA VAL A 4 1.80 6.15 -9.66
C VAL A 4 0.48 5.38 -9.76
N ASP A 5 0.25 4.71 -10.90
CA ASP A 5 -0.94 3.87 -11.09
C ASP A 5 -0.68 2.45 -10.59
N LYS A 6 -0.71 2.29 -9.26
CA LYS A 6 -0.56 0.99 -8.57
C LYS A 6 -1.69 0.78 -7.56
N PRO A 7 -2.13 -0.47 -7.34
CA PRO A 7 -3.18 -0.79 -6.35
C PRO A 7 -2.76 -0.43 -4.91
N VAL A 8 -1.48 -0.62 -4.59
CA VAL A 8 -0.87 -0.25 -3.31
C VAL A 8 0.49 0.41 -3.56
N VAL A 9 0.82 1.41 -2.75
CA VAL A 9 2.12 2.08 -2.73
C VAL A 9 2.67 2.06 -1.31
N VAL A 10 3.92 1.66 -1.17
CA VAL A 10 4.68 1.68 0.08
C VAL A 10 5.81 2.70 -0.07
N ASP A 11 5.86 3.67 0.82
CA ASP A 11 6.92 4.68 0.91
C ASP A 11 7.41 4.76 2.36
N GLY A 12 8.53 4.09 2.65
CA GLY A 12 9.00 3.88 4.02
C GLY A 12 7.97 3.11 4.86
N ASN A 13 7.45 3.76 5.89
CA ASN A 13 6.40 3.23 6.77
C ASN A 13 4.98 3.66 6.36
N ILE A 14 4.82 4.39 5.27
CA ILE A 14 3.53 4.83 4.75
C ILE A 14 3.03 3.84 3.71
N VAL A 15 1.90 3.20 3.98
CA VAL A 15 1.19 2.31 3.05
C VAL A 15 -0.10 3.01 2.62
N SER A 16 -0.35 3.12 1.31
CA SER A 16 -1.58 3.72 0.76
C SER A 16 -2.16 2.89 -0.39
N SER A 17 -3.48 2.94 -0.57
CA SER A 17 -4.20 2.30 -1.66
C SER A 17 -5.25 3.24 -2.26
N ARG A 18 -5.74 2.94 -3.46
CA ARG A 18 -6.60 3.89 -4.21
C ARG A 18 -8.08 3.78 -3.85
N ARG A 19 -8.56 2.56 -3.61
CA ARG A 19 -10.00 2.26 -3.48
C ARG A 19 -10.28 0.94 -2.76
N PRO A 20 -11.49 0.71 -2.24
CA PRO A 20 -11.85 -0.50 -1.50
C PRO A 20 -11.46 -1.86 -2.11
N PRO A 21 -11.51 -2.10 -3.45
CA PRO A 21 -11.10 -3.39 -4.00
C PRO A 21 -9.59 -3.66 -3.87
N ASP A 22 -8.75 -2.65 -3.61
CA ASP A 22 -7.31 -2.80 -3.40
C ASP A 22 -6.98 -3.21 -1.94
N LEU A 23 -8.00 -3.41 -1.08
CA LEU A 23 -7.84 -3.77 0.34
C LEU A 23 -7.00 -5.05 0.56
N PRO A 24 -7.14 -6.14 -0.21
CA PRO A 24 -6.30 -7.32 -0.03
C PRO A 24 -4.81 -7.04 -0.22
N ASP A 25 -4.46 -6.18 -1.19
CA ASP A 25 -3.08 -5.80 -1.47
C ASP A 25 -2.54 -4.82 -0.41
N TYR A 26 -3.39 -3.89 0.04
CA TYR A 26 -3.08 -3.00 1.16
C TYR A 26 -2.73 -3.78 2.42
N MET A 27 -3.59 -4.72 2.83
CA MET A 27 -3.40 -5.47 4.06
C MET A 27 -2.13 -6.32 4.03
N ARG A 28 -1.79 -6.89 2.87
CA ARG A 28 -0.53 -7.64 2.68
C ARG A 28 0.69 -6.78 2.95
N GLU A 29 0.78 -5.62 2.31
CA GLU A 29 1.95 -4.74 2.48
C GLU A 29 1.97 -4.09 3.87
N PHE A 30 0.80 -3.78 4.44
CA PHE A 30 0.70 -3.25 5.79
C PHE A 30 1.25 -4.21 6.85
N ILE A 31 0.87 -5.50 6.80
CA ILE A 31 1.40 -6.52 7.73
C ILE A 31 2.92 -6.64 7.58
N LYS A 32 3.42 -6.66 6.35
CA LYS A 32 4.85 -6.76 6.05
C LYS A 32 5.67 -5.61 6.65
N VAL A 33 5.11 -4.39 6.67
CA VAL A 33 5.74 -3.22 7.33
C VAL A 33 5.71 -3.32 8.86
N LEU A 34 4.73 -4.02 9.43
CA LEU A 34 4.67 -4.25 10.88
C LEU A 34 5.61 -5.36 11.37
N GLU A 35 5.93 -6.32 10.50
CA GLU A 35 6.83 -7.44 10.80
C GLU A 35 8.32 -7.10 10.59
N SER A 36 8.63 -5.96 9.98
CA SER A 36 10.01 -5.50 9.70
C SER A 36 10.64 -4.72 10.85
#